data_AF-A0A7R8CG91-F1
#
_entry.id   AF-A0A7R8CG91-F1
#
_cell.length_a   1.000
_cell.length_b   1.000
_cell.length_c   1.000
_cell.angle_alpha   90.00
_cell.angle_beta   90.00
_cell.angle_gamma   90.00
#
_symmetry.space_group_name_H-M   'P 1'
#
loop_
_entity.id
_entity.type
_entity.pdbx_description
1 polymer ?
#
loop_
_entity_poly.entity_id
_entity_poly.type
_entity_poly.pdbx_seq_one_letter_code
_entity_poly.pdbx_strand_id
1 'polypeptide(L)'
;MGRISSFTIGEHFNSQLNIAGSYMKQLIELVSFGSQYKLYLLNSPFPALSEDFMDVHAQSLAALKAWCHWLAQLHREAIKEPQQFDSHCRELTSSMVISVIPVIKSGSNDKLMHAVAHFLVTLTGTVRPPSIWKLKEFTELFSDLPRLKLLPDAERLMVRALSNVLLLTWPGISDQRWDEREKHLKKFLGEITINFGKLSSTDIITVKDAAKPVIIHALRILGDLVEHILNEVTQSKKLIHDCIKESINISFSLFPLYLDDATLTESLLSFFLIIFDVLKAQMGHEYVEKSIQNLLSVFNQEQLNHILSTDEGSGLKVVEKFLQILQFVVKEPDSSFRKFIPLTLSLCLDHICPLVIDKPSSDLKTPLYSLLFETLFNNWQYFFKSSVVRCLAVAGHSKINNNDLKDQNKELFHRVMEAFGRSFLQPDISVFKQNLLNLEKLHNKWKLYEKEVFMESLITQFLTVLLQVLIHRSHDLLREEIITAVYNMASVDFNAFFSGFLQVFLSGMEGLNDQQRDTLKNNFKCDSDFPTFKSSTDRFINDLRYYRLCNVNQMPLTQGGMSFTHP
;
A
#
# COMPACT_ATOMS: atom_id res chain seq x y z
N MET A 1 13.17 25.95 -20.64
CA MET A 1 12.31 25.34 -21.68
C MET A 1 11.19 24.46 -21.11
N GLY A 2 11.47 23.41 -20.32
CA GLY A 2 10.41 22.50 -19.83
C GLY A 2 9.30 23.19 -19.02
N ARG A 3 9.62 24.14 -18.13
CA ARG A 3 8.62 24.90 -17.35
C ARG A 3 7.72 25.81 -18.19
N ILE A 4 8.10 26.11 -19.43
CA ILE A 4 7.30 26.99 -20.30
C ILE A 4 6.03 26.25 -20.76
N SER A 5 6.09 24.92 -20.91
CA SER A 5 4.95 24.12 -21.40
C SER A 5 3.72 24.21 -20.48
N SER A 6 3.90 24.41 -19.17
CA SER A 6 2.77 24.54 -18.23
C SER A 6 2.01 25.85 -18.39
N PHE A 7 2.62 26.89 -18.97
CA PHE A 7 1.95 28.17 -19.22
C PHE A 7 1.21 28.20 -20.57
N THR A 8 1.44 27.21 -21.43
CA THR A 8 0.89 27.14 -22.80
C THR A 8 -0.24 26.12 -22.94
N ILE A 9 -0.76 25.59 -21.83
CA ILE A 9 -1.86 24.61 -21.75
C ILE A 9 -3.13 25.23 -21.14
N GLY A 10 -4.23 24.50 -21.15
CA GLY A 10 -5.51 24.96 -20.59
C GLY A 10 -6.12 26.10 -21.40
N GLU A 11 -6.56 27.17 -20.73
CA GLU A 11 -7.22 28.33 -21.34
C GLU A 11 -6.32 29.10 -22.31
N HIS A 12 -5.01 29.09 -22.09
CA HIS A 12 -4.04 29.81 -22.93
C HIS A 12 -3.63 29.03 -24.20
N PHE A 13 -4.03 27.77 -24.34
CA PHE A 13 -3.55 26.87 -25.40
C PHE A 13 -3.74 27.43 -26.80
N ASN A 14 -4.97 27.84 -27.15
CA ASN A 14 -5.27 28.36 -28.48
C ASN A 14 -4.51 29.67 -28.79
N SER A 15 -4.40 30.56 -27.79
CA SER A 15 -3.70 31.84 -27.95
C SER A 15 -2.19 31.70 -28.14
N GLN A 16 -1.60 30.63 -27.59
CA GLN A 16 -0.14 30.41 -27.61
C GLN A 16 0.28 29.26 -28.53
N LEU A 17 -0.64 28.65 -29.28
CA LEU A 17 -0.42 27.45 -30.08
C LEU A 17 0.82 27.55 -30.99
N ASN A 18 0.93 28.65 -31.76
CA ASN A 18 2.02 28.84 -32.72
C ASN A 18 3.38 29.03 -32.02
N ILE A 19 3.40 29.78 -30.91
CA ILE A 19 4.61 30.04 -30.13
C ILE A 19 5.09 28.74 -29.47
N ALA A 20 4.16 28.02 -28.84
CA ALA A 20 4.42 26.74 -28.20
C ALA A 20 4.91 25.69 -29.22
N GLY A 21 4.29 25.64 -30.41
CA GLY A 21 4.73 24.78 -31.51
C GLY A 21 6.15 25.10 -32.00
N SER A 22 6.52 26.38 -32.08
CA SER A 22 7.89 26.79 -32.44
C SER A 22 8.92 26.36 -31.40
N TYR A 23 8.65 26.58 -30.11
CA TYR A 23 9.53 26.11 -29.03
C TYR A 23 9.68 24.59 -29.04
N MET A 24 8.60 23.86 -29.35
CA MET A 24 8.65 22.41 -29.46
C MET A 24 9.56 21.95 -30.59
N LYS A 25 9.46 22.57 -31.78
CA LYS A 25 10.34 22.26 -32.93
C LYS A 25 11.80 22.51 -32.61
N GLN A 26 12.14 23.68 -32.04
CA GLN A 26 13.51 23.99 -31.63
C GLN A 26 14.06 23.01 -30.59
N LEU A 27 13.23 22.58 -29.65
CA LEU A 27 13.63 21.59 -28.66
C LEU A 27 13.89 20.21 -29.29
N ILE A 28 13.07 19.79 -30.25
CA ILE A 28 13.28 18.55 -31.01
C ILE A 28 14.59 18.62 -31.80
N GLU A 29 14.87 19.75 -32.46
CA GLU A 29 16.14 19.96 -33.18
C GLU A 29 17.35 19.86 -32.26
N LEU A 30 17.28 20.48 -31.07
CA LEU A 30 18.34 20.41 -30.06
C LEU A 30 18.58 18.97 -29.58
N VAL A 31 17.52 18.21 -29.32
CA VAL A 31 17.63 16.80 -28.93
C VAL A 31 18.18 15.96 -30.07
N SER A 32 17.67 16.14 -31.30
CA SER A 32 18.14 15.42 -32.49
C SER A 32 19.64 15.66 -32.71
N PHE A 33 20.08 16.91 -32.60
CA PHE A 33 21.49 17.29 -32.69
C PHE A 33 22.33 16.58 -31.61
N GLY A 34 21.92 16.65 -30.34
CA GLY A 34 22.63 15.96 -29.25
C GLY A 34 22.73 14.44 -29.45
N SER A 35 21.65 13.82 -29.90
CA SER A 35 21.57 12.37 -30.15
C SER A 35 22.43 11.90 -31.32
N GLN A 36 22.48 12.69 -32.40
CA GLN A 36 23.23 12.35 -33.62
C GLN A 36 24.73 12.58 -33.47
N TYR A 37 25.12 13.76 -32.97
CA TYR A 37 26.52 14.17 -32.92
C TYR A 37 27.25 13.67 -31.68
N LYS A 38 26.52 13.24 -30.65
CA LYS A 38 27.06 12.64 -29.42
C LYS A 38 28.21 13.44 -28.82
N LEU A 39 28.01 14.76 -28.65
CA LEU A 39 29.04 15.69 -28.15
C LEU A 39 29.59 15.29 -26.77
N TYR A 40 28.82 14.53 -26.00
CA TYR A 40 29.24 13.92 -24.73
C TYR A 40 30.27 12.78 -24.87
N LEU A 41 30.67 12.40 -26.10
CA LEU A 41 31.76 11.47 -26.38
C LEU A 41 33.00 12.16 -26.94
N LEU A 42 33.02 13.50 -26.97
CA LEU A 42 34.18 14.24 -27.45
C LEU A 42 35.37 14.00 -26.52
N ASN A 43 36.47 13.49 -27.09
CA ASN A 43 37.76 13.46 -26.41
C ASN A 43 38.32 14.89 -26.31
N SER A 44 37.83 15.61 -25.31
CA SER A 44 38.27 16.97 -24.97
C SER A 44 39.40 16.93 -23.95
N PRO A 45 40.40 17.84 -24.04
CA PRO A 45 41.38 18.04 -22.97
C PRO A 45 40.74 18.57 -21.67
N PHE A 46 39.46 18.97 -21.70
CA PHE A 46 38.67 19.42 -20.56
C PHE A 46 37.54 18.41 -20.28
N PRO A 47 37.70 17.47 -19.33
CA PRO A 47 36.68 16.46 -19.02
C PRO A 47 35.32 17.03 -18.63
N ALA A 48 35.30 18.19 -17.94
CA ALA A 48 34.07 18.88 -17.53
C ALA A 48 33.14 19.21 -18.71
N LEU A 49 33.70 19.51 -19.89
CA LEU A 49 32.92 19.85 -21.07
C LEU A 49 32.07 18.65 -21.56
N SER A 50 32.60 17.43 -21.43
CA SER A 50 31.89 16.21 -21.78
C SER A 50 30.70 15.96 -20.86
N GLU A 51 30.88 16.24 -19.56
CA GLU A 51 29.83 16.15 -18.55
C GLU A 51 28.77 17.24 -18.76
N ASP A 52 29.17 18.48 -19.03
CA ASP A 52 28.25 19.57 -19.34
C ASP A 52 27.38 19.27 -20.57
N PHE A 53 27.97 18.71 -21.65
CA PHE A 53 27.20 18.31 -22.83
C PHE A 53 26.22 17.16 -22.54
N MET A 54 26.63 16.19 -21.72
CA MET A 54 25.74 15.13 -21.26
C MET A 54 24.57 15.71 -20.47
N ASP A 55 24.83 16.68 -19.60
CA ASP A 55 23.83 17.32 -18.75
C ASP A 55 22.85 18.16 -19.55
N VAL A 56 23.34 18.98 -20.49
CA VAL A 56 22.50 19.74 -21.41
C VAL A 56 21.61 18.81 -22.22
N HIS A 57 22.13 17.68 -22.72
CA HIS A 57 21.34 16.73 -23.48
C HIS A 57 20.29 16.01 -22.60
N ALA A 58 20.66 15.58 -21.39
CA ALA A 58 19.74 15.00 -20.41
C ALA A 58 18.61 15.98 -20.04
N GLN A 59 18.92 17.26 -19.83
CA GLN A 59 17.94 18.30 -19.55
C GLN A 59 17.04 18.61 -20.75
N SER A 60 17.56 18.50 -21.97
CA SER A 60 16.77 18.66 -23.19
C SER A 60 15.76 17.52 -23.36
N LEU A 61 16.17 16.28 -23.06
CA LEU A 61 15.28 15.11 -23.01
C LEU A 61 14.22 15.24 -21.91
N ALA A 62 14.62 15.70 -20.71
CA ALA A 62 13.69 15.99 -19.63
C ALA A 62 12.71 17.12 -19.98
N ALA A 63 13.13 18.09 -20.79
CA ALA A 63 12.23 19.11 -21.32
C ALA A 63 11.21 18.48 -22.29
N LEU A 64 11.61 17.60 -23.22
CA LEU A 64 10.66 16.91 -24.11
C LEU A 64 9.58 16.16 -23.32
N LYS A 65 9.96 15.52 -22.22
CA LYS A 65 9.01 14.89 -21.27
C LYS A 65 7.97 15.89 -20.76
N ALA A 66 8.39 17.07 -20.30
CA ALA A 66 7.47 18.11 -19.81
C ALA A 66 6.52 18.63 -20.90
N TRP A 67 6.95 18.62 -22.17
CA TRP A 67 6.14 19.03 -23.31
C TRP A 67 5.12 17.98 -23.76
N CYS A 68 5.19 16.73 -23.27
CA CYS A 68 4.18 15.70 -23.56
C CYS A 68 2.76 16.12 -23.13
N HIS A 69 2.60 16.91 -22.06
CA HIS A 69 1.28 17.38 -21.62
C HIS A 69 0.66 18.37 -22.60
N TRP A 70 1.48 19.28 -23.15
CA TRP A 70 1.04 20.19 -24.22
C TRP A 70 0.68 19.41 -25.49
N LEU A 71 1.52 18.43 -25.87
CA LEU A 71 1.24 17.56 -27.00
C LEU A 71 -0.05 16.75 -26.80
N ALA A 72 -0.33 16.27 -25.59
CA ALA A 72 -1.58 15.58 -25.27
C ALA A 72 -2.81 16.49 -25.44
N GLN A 73 -2.71 17.79 -25.11
CA GLN A 73 -3.77 18.75 -25.41
C GLN A 73 -3.93 18.97 -26.92
N LEU A 74 -2.83 19.07 -27.67
CA LEU A 74 -2.87 19.19 -29.13
C LEU A 74 -3.55 17.98 -29.79
N HIS A 75 -3.23 16.76 -29.34
CA HIS A 75 -3.91 15.54 -29.83
C HIS A 75 -5.41 15.53 -29.48
N ARG A 76 -5.81 16.06 -28.32
CA ARG A 76 -7.24 16.21 -27.98
C ARG A 76 -7.96 17.17 -28.93
N GLU A 77 -7.33 18.28 -29.31
CA GLU A 77 -7.89 19.17 -30.34
C GLU A 77 -7.91 18.52 -31.72
N ALA A 78 -6.91 17.70 -32.07
CA ALA A 78 -6.90 16.94 -33.32
C ALA A 78 -8.03 15.89 -33.40
N ILE A 79 -8.51 15.35 -32.28
CA ILE A 79 -9.69 14.47 -32.28
C ILE A 79 -10.95 15.24 -32.65
N LYS A 80 -11.07 16.50 -32.21
CA LYS A 80 -12.22 17.36 -32.52
C LYS A 80 -12.15 17.91 -33.95
N GLU A 81 -10.97 18.34 -34.37
CA GLU A 81 -10.70 18.98 -35.66
C GLU A 81 -9.54 18.29 -36.41
N PRO A 82 -9.77 17.08 -36.96
CA PRO A 82 -8.69 16.28 -37.56
C PRO A 82 -8.03 16.95 -38.76
N GLN A 83 -8.79 17.69 -39.56
CA GLN A 83 -8.29 18.35 -40.77
C GLN A 83 -7.22 19.41 -40.47
N GLN A 84 -7.27 20.01 -39.27
CA GLN A 84 -6.39 21.11 -38.90
C GLN A 84 -5.14 20.64 -38.15
N PHE A 85 -5.28 19.71 -37.20
CA PHE A 85 -4.19 19.41 -36.26
C PHE A 85 -3.55 18.03 -36.44
N ASP A 86 -4.20 17.07 -37.12
CA ASP A 86 -3.72 15.68 -37.17
C ASP A 86 -2.33 15.54 -37.82
N SER A 87 -2.08 16.19 -38.96
CA SER A 87 -0.77 16.15 -39.62
C SER A 87 0.32 16.73 -38.72
N HIS A 88 0.01 17.83 -38.02
CA HIS A 88 0.97 18.49 -37.15
C HIS A 88 1.29 17.65 -35.91
N CYS A 89 0.27 17.01 -35.31
CA CYS A 89 0.44 16.05 -34.23
C CYS A 89 1.34 14.89 -34.65
N ARG A 90 1.10 14.31 -35.83
CA ARG A 90 1.89 13.20 -36.36
C ARG A 90 3.35 13.60 -36.59
N GLU A 91 3.58 14.73 -37.25
CA GLU A 91 4.93 15.27 -37.52
C GLU A 91 5.74 15.48 -36.24
N LEU A 92 5.17 16.19 -35.25
CA LEU A 92 5.84 16.45 -33.98
C LEU A 92 6.13 15.16 -33.21
N THR A 93 5.13 14.28 -33.11
CA THR A 93 5.28 13.01 -32.39
C THR A 93 6.37 12.15 -33.02
N SER A 94 6.34 11.99 -34.35
CA SER A 94 7.35 11.20 -35.06
C SER A 94 8.74 11.79 -34.91
N SER A 95 8.88 13.12 -35.03
CA SER A 95 10.17 13.79 -34.90
C SER A 95 10.75 13.64 -33.49
N MET A 96 9.92 13.75 -32.44
CA MET A 96 10.36 13.52 -31.06
C MET A 96 10.86 12.10 -30.86
N VAL A 97 10.14 11.09 -31.35
CA VAL A 97 10.54 9.69 -31.21
C VAL A 97 11.84 9.42 -31.96
N ILE A 98 11.91 9.82 -33.23
CA ILE A 98 13.10 9.60 -34.07
C ILE A 98 14.32 10.28 -33.44
N SER A 99 14.15 11.47 -32.84
CA SER A 99 15.26 12.21 -32.22
C SER A 99 15.93 11.47 -31.06
N VAL A 100 15.25 10.53 -30.39
CA VAL A 100 15.80 9.81 -29.21
C VAL A 100 16.32 8.41 -29.52
N ILE A 101 15.97 7.84 -30.67
CA ILE A 101 16.38 6.48 -31.06
C ILE A 101 17.91 6.28 -31.09
N PRO A 102 18.73 7.24 -31.60
CA PRO A 102 20.18 7.07 -31.60
C PRO A 102 20.78 6.89 -30.19
N VAL A 103 20.18 7.53 -29.17
CA VAL A 103 20.58 7.38 -27.77
C VAL A 103 20.28 5.96 -27.30
N ILE A 104 19.08 5.46 -27.58
CA ILE A 104 18.63 4.10 -27.22
C ILE A 104 19.54 3.05 -27.84
N LYS A 105 19.76 3.11 -29.16
CA LYS A 105 20.58 2.15 -29.89
C LYS A 105 22.05 2.20 -29.47
N SER A 106 22.54 3.35 -28.98
CA SER A 106 23.90 3.46 -28.47
C SER A 106 24.10 2.77 -27.13
N GLY A 107 23.06 2.72 -26.27
CA GLY A 107 23.03 2.00 -24.99
C GLY A 107 24.18 2.30 -24.02
N SER A 108 24.95 3.37 -24.24
CA SER A 108 26.29 3.54 -23.64
C SER A 108 26.32 4.52 -22.47
N ASN A 109 25.26 5.29 -22.25
CA ASN A 109 25.20 6.31 -21.21
C ASN A 109 23.91 6.19 -20.38
N ASP A 110 24.07 5.81 -19.11
CA ASP A 110 22.95 5.53 -18.21
C ASP A 110 22.08 6.75 -17.92
N LYS A 111 22.69 7.93 -17.76
CA LYS A 111 21.97 9.18 -17.49
C LYS A 111 21.05 9.55 -18.65
N LEU A 112 21.56 9.44 -19.88
CA LEU A 112 20.79 9.70 -21.09
C LEU A 112 19.73 8.62 -21.31
N MET A 113 20.06 7.34 -21.12
CA MET A 113 19.09 6.25 -21.22
C MET A 113 17.93 6.41 -20.24
N HIS A 114 18.21 6.79 -19.01
CA HIS A 114 17.19 7.05 -18.01
C HIS A 114 16.30 8.25 -18.39
N ALA A 115 16.88 9.34 -18.90
CA ALA A 115 16.13 10.50 -19.39
C ALA A 115 15.22 10.15 -20.58
N VAL A 116 15.73 9.39 -21.56
CA VAL A 116 14.94 8.90 -22.71
C VAL A 116 13.82 7.98 -22.26
N ALA A 117 14.10 7.03 -21.36
CA ALA A 117 13.08 6.09 -20.87
C ALA A 117 11.92 6.82 -20.19
N HIS A 118 12.22 7.80 -19.33
CA HIS A 118 11.19 8.63 -18.70
C HIS A 118 10.39 9.48 -19.69
N PHE A 119 11.07 10.03 -20.70
CA PHE A 119 10.41 10.73 -21.79
C PHE A 119 9.43 9.80 -22.52
N LEU A 120 9.88 8.62 -22.97
CA LEU A 120 9.05 7.69 -23.71
C LEU A 120 7.88 7.16 -22.89
N VAL A 121 8.08 6.82 -21.60
CA VAL A 121 6.97 6.44 -20.70
C VAL A 121 5.91 7.54 -20.63
N THR A 122 6.33 8.81 -20.55
CA THR A 122 5.39 9.95 -20.47
C THR A 122 4.68 10.15 -21.81
N LEU A 123 5.40 10.07 -22.93
CA LEU A 123 4.81 10.16 -24.26
C LEU A 123 3.77 9.06 -24.50
N THR A 124 4.14 7.81 -24.27
CA THR A 124 3.26 6.66 -24.54
C THR A 124 2.16 6.49 -23.51
N GLY A 125 2.36 6.95 -22.26
CA GLY A 125 1.35 6.92 -21.20
C GLY A 125 0.33 8.07 -21.26
N THR A 126 0.77 9.28 -21.59
CA THR A 126 -0.06 10.50 -21.56
C THR A 126 -0.62 10.87 -22.94
N VAL A 127 0.21 10.87 -23.99
CA VAL A 127 -0.23 11.24 -25.34
C VAL A 127 -0.88 10.05 -26.06
N ARG A 128 -0.39 8.83 -25.80
CA ARG A 128 -0.86 7.55 -26.41
C ARG A 128 -0.98 7.59 -27.95
N PRO A 129 0.02 8.09 -28.68
CA PRO A 129 -0.13 8.36 -30.10
C PRO A 129 -0.03 7.08 -30.94
N PRO A 130 -1.07 6.70 -31.69
CA PRO A 130 -1.08 5.48 -32.50
C PRO A 130 -0.09 5.53 -33.67
N SER A 131 0.29 6.73 -34.12
CA SER A 131 1.21 6.93 -35.24
C SER A 131 2.61 6.39 -34.99
N ILE A 132 3.06 6.31 -33.73
CA ILE A 132 4.40 5.79 -33.39
C ILE A 132 4.55 4.33 -33.83
N TRP A 133 3.47 3.54 -33.79
CA TRP A 133 3.46 2.15 -34.25
C TRP A 133 3.82 2.00 -35.74
N LYS A 134 3.65 3.06 -36.54
CA LYS A 134 3.98 3.05 -37.98
C LYS A 134 5.46 3.42 -38.24
N LEU A 135 6.20 3.86 -37.23
CA LEU A 135 7.61 4.23 -37.36
C LEU A 135 8.45 2.97 -37.26
N LYS A 136 9.14 2.63 -38.36
CA LYS A 136 9.98 1.43 -38.44
C LYS A 136 11.09 1.46 -37.38
N GLU A 137 11.71 2.61 -37.18
CA GLU A 137 12.80 2.79 -36.23
C GLU A 137 12.35 2.52 -34.80
N PHE A 138 11.09 2.84 -34.47
CA PHE A 138 10.51 2.55 -33.17
C PHE A 138 10.11 1.08 -33.05
N THR A 139 9.50 0.49 -34.08
CA THR A 139 9.09 -0.91 -34.02
C THR A 139 10.26 -1.89 -34.00
N GLU A 140 11.41 -1.52 -34.57
CA GLU A 140 12.68 -2.25 -34.43
C GLU A 140 13.11 -2.37 -32.95
N LEU A 141 12.77 -1.41 -32.09
CA LEU A 141 13.14 -1.43 -30.67
C LEU A 141 12.57 -2.64 -29.91
N PHE A 142 11.44 -3.19 -30.34
CA PHE A 142 10.88 -4.40 -29.73
C PHE A 142 11.82 -5.60 -29.83
N SER A 143 12.60 -5.69 -30.91
CA SER A 143 13.58 -6.77 -31.13
C SER A 143 15.00 -6.40 -30.70
N ASP A 144 15.31 -5.09 -30.65
CA ASP A 144 16.63 -4.62 -30.23
C ASP A 144 16.77 -4.60 -28.70
N LEU A 145 15.71 -4.19 -27.97
CA LEU A 145 15.78 -3.97 -26.51
C LEU A 145 16.30 -5.17 -25.72
N PRO A 146 15.86 -6.43 -25.95
CA PRO A 146 16.38 -7.59 -25.21
C PRO A 146 17.88 -7.85 -25.40
N ARG A 147 18.50 -7.22 -26.40
CA ARG A 147 19.94 -7.37 -26.72
C ARG A 147 20.78 -6.23 -26.15
N LEU A 148 20.14 -5.14 -25.72
CA LEU A 148 20.82 -3.99 -25.12
C LEU A 148 21.15 -4.30 -23.66
N LYS A 149 22.37 -3.98 -23.24
CA LYS A 149 22.79 -4.10 -21.84
C LYS A 149 22.45 -2.79 -21.12
N LEU A 150 21.24 -2.73 -20.55
CA LEU A 150 20.76 -1.56 -19.82
C LEU A 150 20.81 -1.79 -18.31
N LEU A 151 20.88 -0.70 -17.55
CA LEU A 151 20.62 -0.77 -16.11
C LEU A 151 19.17 -1.22 -15.85
N PRO A 152 18.90 -1.98 -14.76
CA PRO A 152 17.59 -2.56 -14.50
C PRO A 152 16.42 -1.56 -14.50
N ASP A 153 16.64 -0.34 -13.99
CA ASP A 153 15.60 0.69 -13.99
C ASP A 153 15.35 1.32 -15.36
N ALA A 154 16.39 1.49 -16.17
CA ALA A 154 16.24 1.98 -17.53
C ALA A 154 15.52 0.92 -18.39
N GLU A 155 15.91 -0.35 -18.28
CA GLU A 155 15.24 -1.45 -18.96
C GLU A 155 13.76 -1.55 -18.58
N ARG A 156 13.43 -1.56 -17.28
CA ARG A 156 12.04 -1.58 -16.79
C ARG A 156 11.21 -0.45 -17.40
N LEU A 157 11.72 0.78 -17.38
CA LEU A 157 11.02 1.93 -17.96
C LEU A 157 10.90 1.83 -19.49
N MET A 158 11.90 1.30 -20.19
CA MET A 158 11.84 1.09 -21.63
C MET A 158 10.81 0.00 -21.99
N VAL A 159 10.79 -1.12 -21.27
CA VAL A 159 9.78 -2.18 -21.44
C VAL A 159 8.39 -1.60 -21.20
N ARG A 160 8.20 -0.79 -20.14
CA ARG A 160 6.95 -0.07 -19.90
C ARG A 160 6.57 0.84 -21.05
N ALA A 161 7.50 1.68 -21.53
CA ALA A 161 7.23 2.62 -22.60
C ALA A 161 6.77 1.93 -23.90
N LEU A 162 7.45 0.84 -24.29
CA LEU A 162 7.08 0.04 -25.47
C LEU A 162 5.75 -0.68 -25.26
N SER A 163 5.55 -1.25 -24.07
CA SER A 163 4.31 -1.96 -23.71
C SER A 163 3.11 -1.02 -23.69
N ASN A 164 3.27 0.25 -23.31
CA ASN A 164 2.18 1.24 -23.30
C ASN A 164 1.53 1.43 -24.66
N VAL A 165 2.32 1.39 -25.75
CA VAL A 165 1.79 1.51 -27.12
C VAL A 165 0.83 0.36 -27.45
N LEU A 166 1.05 -0.80 -26.83
CA LEU A 166 0.27 -2.02 -27.02
C LEU A 166 -0.88 -2.14 -26.01
N LEU A 167 -0.63 -1.81 -24.75
CA LEU A 167 -1.55 -2.00 -23.63
C LEU A 167 -2.60 -0.89 -23.52
N LEU A 168 -2.23 0.36 -23.76
CA LEU A 168 -3.10 1.51 -23.49
C LEU A 168 -4.02 1.78 -24.68
N THR A 169 -5.22 2.25 -24.39
CA THR A 169 -6.19 2.64 -25.41
C THR A 169 -5.71 3.83 -26.23
N TRP A 170 -5.86 3.76 -27.55
CA TRP A 170 -5.61 4.89 -28.45
C TRP A 170 -6.78 5.87 -28.35
N PRO A 171 -6.54 7.14 -27.97
CA PRO A 171 -7.59 8.13 -27.85
C PRO A 171 -8.28 8.39 -29.20
N GLY A 172 -9.61 8.47 -29.19
CA GLY A 172 -10.40 8.84 -30.38
C GLY A 172 -10.50 7.76 -31.48
N ILE A 173 -9.98 6.55 -31.26
CA ILE A 173 -10.06 5.45 -32.22
C ILE A 173 -11.00 4.36 -31.70
N SER A 174 -11.98 3.94 -32.50
CA SER A 174 -12.90 2.86 -32.12
C SER A 174 -12.26 1.48 -32.27
N ASP A 175 -11.60 1.22 -33.41
CA ASP A 175 -10.88 -0.04 -33.65
C ASP A 175 -9.48 0.01 -33.02
N GLN A 176 -9.37 -0.60 -31.85
CA GLN A 176 -8.12 -0.67 -31.11
C GLN A 176 -7.17 -1.78 -31.63
N ARG A 177 -7.60 -2.66 -32.53
CA ARG A 177 -6.77 -3.76 -33.08
C ARG A 177 -6.17 -4.68 -32.00
N TRP A 178 -6.95 -5.03 -30.97
CA TRP A 178 -6.47 -5.78 -29.81
C TRP A 178 -5.73 -7.08 -30.14
N ASP A 179 -6.23 -7.86 -31.11
CA ASP A 179 -5.63 -9.15 -31.50
C ASP A 179 -4.21 -9.01 -32.04
N GLU A 180 -3.94 -7.93 -32.78
CA GLU A 180 -2.60 -7.65 -33.28
C GLU A 180 -1.68 -7.20 -32.15
N ARG A 181 -2.19 -6.37 -31.25
CA ARG A 181 -1.42 -5.90 -30.09
C ARG A 181 -1.05 -7.06 -29.17
N GLU A 182 -1.94 -8.02 -28.98
CA GLU A 182 -1.67 -9.25 -28.21
C GLU A 182 -0.52 -10.04 -28.80
N LYS A 183 -0.54 -10.30 -30.12
CA LYS A 183 0.54 -11.05 -30.79
C LYS A 183 1.90 -10.38 -30.61
N HIS A 184 1.96 -9.05 -30.76
CA HIS A 184 3.21 -8.31 -30.59
C HIS A 184 3.66 -8.27 -29.14
N LEU A 185 2.73 -8.02 -28.21
CA LEU A 185 3.03 -7.94 -26.79
C LEU A 185 3.53 -9.29 -26.26
N LYS A 186 2.84 -10.38 -26.61
CA LYS A 186 3.22 -11.74 -26.21
C LYS A 186 4.61 -12.11 -26.71
N LYS A 187 4.93 -11.79 -27.97
CA LYS A 187 6.28 -12.00 -28.52
C LYS A 187 7.32 -11.20 -27.76
N PHE A 188 7.08 -9.90 -27.57
CA PHE A 188 8.01 -9.00 -26.91
C PHE A 188 8.28 -9.40 -25.45
N LEU A 189 7.23 -9.62 -24.66
CA LEU A 189 7.38 -10.04 -23.27
C LEU A 189 8.02 -11.43 -23.17
N GLY A 190 7.69 -12.35 -24.09
CA GLY A 190 8.34 -13.66 -24.16
C GLY A 190 9.84 -13.58 -24.39
N GLU A 191 10.32 -12.62 -25.21
CA GLU A 191 11.75 -12.37 -25.41
C GLU A 191 12.40 -11.75 -24.16
N ILE A 192 11.74 -10.78 -23.51
CA ILE A 192 12.22 -10.14 -22.27
C ILE A 192 12.33 -11.16 -21.13
N THR A 193 11.34 -12.03 -20.97
CA THR A 193 11.29 -13.01 -19.87
C THR A 193 11.79 -14.39 -20.27
N ILE A 194 12.54 -14.52 -21.37
CA ILE A 194 12.93 -15.84 -21.91
C ILE A 194 13.70 -16.70 -20.91
N ASN A 195 14.60 -16.10 -20.13
CA ASN A 195 15.40 -16.82 -19.14
C ASN A 195 14.56 -17.23 -17.92
N PHE A 196 13.56 -16.42 -17.57
CA PHE A 196 12.60 -16.76 -16.52
C PHE A 196 11.67 -17.90 -16.96
N GLY A 197 11.19 -17.87 -18.22
CA GLY A 197 10.34 -18.92 -18.78
C GLY A 197 11.01 -20.29 -18.87
N LYS A 198 12.35 -20.35 -18.93
CA LYS A 198 13.13 -21.60 -18.95
C LYS A 198 13.28 -22.25 -17.57
N LEU A 199 12.89 -21.57 -16.50
CA LEU A 199 13.03 -22.09 -15.15
C LEU A 199 11.98 -23.19 -14.91
N SER A 200 12.41 -24.45 -15.01
CA SER A 200 11.60 -25.62 -14.64
C SER A 200 11.79 -25.97 -13.16
N SER A 201 10.74 -26.40 -12.47
CA SER A 201 10.82 -26.79 -11.04
C SER A 201 11.82 -27.93 -10.76
N THR A 202 12.15 -28.72 -11.79
CA THR A 202 13.06 -29.88 -11.72
C THR A 202 14.55 -29.51 -11.76
N ASP A 203 14.94 -28.44 -12.47
CA ASP A 203 16.36 -28.07 -12.66
C ASP A 203 16.85 -27.00 -11.66
N ILE A 204 15.93 -26.36 -10.93
CA ILE A 204 16.24 -25.21 -10.08
C ILE A 204 16.92 -25.58 -8.78
N ILE A 205 16.71 -26.81 -8.27
CA ILE A 205 17.28 -27.25 -7.00
C ILE A 205 18.82 -27.18 -7.01
N THR A 206 19.45 -27.38 -8.16
CA THR A 206 20.91 -27.33 -8.32
C THR A 206 21.46 -25.95 -8.69
N VAL A 207 20.61 -25.03 -9.17
CA VAL A 207 21.02 -23.70 -9.70
C VAL A 207 20.33 -22.54 -8.96
N LYS A 208 19.75 -22.80 -7.78
CA LYS A 208 18.95 -21.84 -6.98
C LYS A 208 19.57 -20.45 -6.92
N ASP A 209 20.82 -20.33 -6.49
CA ASP A 209 21.47 -19.03 -6.28
C ASP A 209 21.72 -18.26 -7.59
N ALA A 210 22.09 -18.96 -8.66
CA ALA A 210 22.31 -18.35 -9.97
C ALA A 210 20.99 -17.92 -10.65
N ALA A 211 19.86 -18.54 -10.30
CA ALA A 211 18.55 -18.16 -10.83
C ALA A 211 17.92 -16.93 -10.16
N LYS A 212 18.33 -16.58 -8.93
CA LYS A 212 17.71 -15.48 -8.15
C LYS A 212 17.65 -14.15 -8.91
N PRO A 213 18.73 -13.64 -9.54
CA PRO A 213 18.69 -12.35 -10.22
C PRO A 213 17.71 -12.35 -11.40
N VAL A 214 17.61 -13.48 -12.12
CA VAL A 214 16.69 -13.66 -13.25
C VAL A 214 15.24 -13.58 -12.78
N ILE A 215 14.92 -14.24 -11.66
CA ILE A 215 13.58 -14.23 -11.08
C ILE A 215 13.22 -12.83 -10.61
N ILE A 216 14.04 -12.20 -9.77
CA ILE A 216 13.77 -10.86 -9.22
C ILE A 216 13.58 -9.85 -10.35
N HIS A 217 14.43 -9.90 -11.37
CA HIS A 217 14.35 -9.01 -12.51
C HIS A 217 13.04 -9.19 -13.30
N ALA A 218 12.66 -10.42 -13.62
CA ALA A 218 11.42 -10.71 -14.34
C ALA A 218 10.18 -10.28 -13.54
N LEU A 219 10.12 -10.60 -12.25
CA LEU A 219 9.02 -10.20 -11.37
C LEU A 219 8.90 -8.67 -11.26
N ARG A 220 10.03 -7.96 -11.18
CA ARG A 220 10.04 -6.50 -11.13
C ARG A 220 9.49 -5.88 -12.42
N ILE A 221 9.88 -6.40 -13.59
CA ILE A 221 9.35 -5.90 -14.88
C ILE A 221 7.86 -6.21 -15.02
N LEU A 222 7.45 -7.46 -14.79
CA LEU A 222 6.07 -7.88 -14.97
C LEU A 222 5.14 -7.20 -13.95
N GLY A 223 5.55 -7.13 -12.68
CA GLY A 223 4.81 -6.42 -11.63
C GLY A 223 4.63 -4.94 -11.97
N ASP A 224 5.69 -4.28 -12.43
CA ASP A 224 5.66 -2.88 -12.84
C ASP A 224 4.69 -2.59 -14.00
N LEU A 225 4.57 -3.51 -14.96
CA LEU A 225 3.60 -3.43 -16.05
C LEU A 225 2.16 -3.63 -15.57
N VAL A 226 1.93 -4.60 -14.69
CA VAL A 226 0.61 -4.90 -14.14
C VAL A 226 0.12 -3.74 -13.26
N GLU A 227 0.96 -3.27 -12.34
CA GLU A 227 0.62 -2.11 -11.49
C GLU A 227 0.34 -0.85 -12.32
N HIS A 228 1.09 -0.64 -13.41
CA HIS A 228 0.90 0.52 -14.28
C HIS A 228 -0.50 0.60 -14.90
N ILE A 229 -1.17 -0.54 -15.13
CA ILE A 229 -2.50 -0.58 -15.76
C ILE A 229 -3.65 -0.70 -14.75
N LEU A 230 -3.39 -0.48 -13.45
CA LEU A 230 -4.40 -0.61 -12.39
C LEU A 230 -5.71 0.14 -12.71
N ASN A 231 -5.60 1.36 -13.24
CA ASN A 231 -6.72 2.24 -13.55
C ASN A 231 -7.16 2.20 -15.03
N GLU A 232 -6.64 1.27 -15.82
CA GLU A 232 -7.00 1.13 -17.23
C GLU A 232 -8.20 0.19 -17.44
N VAL A 233 -8.73 0.21 -18.67
CA VAL A 233 -9.91 -0.57 -19.06
C VAL A 233 -9.70 -2.08 -18.90
N THR A 234 -10.78 -2.82 -18.67
CA THR A 234 -10.79 -4.29 -18.52
C THR A 234 -10.08 -5.00 -19.67
N GLN A 235 -10.17 -4.48 -20.88
CA GLN A 235 -9.53 -5.07 -22.06
C GLN A 235 -8.00 -5.01 -21.98
N SER A 236 -7.42 -3.93 -21.47
CA SER A 236 -5.97 -3.82 -21.23
C SER A 236 -5.52 -4.80 -20.14
N LYS A 237 -6.33 -4.96 -19.09
CA LYS A 237 -6.08 -5.96 -18.03
C LYS A 237 -6.13 -7.39 -18.56
N LYS A 238 -7.11 -7.71 -19.41
CA LYS A 238 -7.22 -9.01 -20.08
C LYS A 238 -6.00 -9.27 -20.96
N LEU A 239 -5.63 -8.29 -21.78
CA LEU A 239 -4.49 -8.36 -22.69
C LEU A 239 -3.18 -8.69 -21.96
N ILE A 240 -2.85 -7.96 -20.89
CA ILE A 240 -1.62 -8.24 -20.14
C ILE A 240 -1.69 -9.62 -19.45
N HIS A 241 -2.83 -9.95 -18.83
CA HIS A 241 -3.03 -11.23 -18.17
C HIS A 241 -2.76 -12.41 -19.12
N ASP A 242 -3.35 -12.37 -20.31
CA ASP A 242 -3.21 -13.43 -21.30
C ASP A 242 -1.76 -13.56 -21.81
N CYS A 243 -1.01 -12.46 -21.85
CA CYS A 243 0.41 -12.45 -22.22
C CYS A 243 1.33 -12.98 -21.10
N ILE A 244 1.00 -12.76 -19.82
CA ILE A 244 1.88 -13.11 -18.68
C ILE A 244 1.42 -14.33 -17.88
N LYS A 245 0.31 -14.97 -18.27
CA LYS A 245 -0.29 -16.11 -17.56
C LYS A 245 0.69 -17.23 -17.22
N GLU A 246 1.59 -17.56 -18.15
CA GLU A 246 2.62 -18.58 -17.93
C GLU A 246 3.64 -18.13 -16.87
N SER A 247 4.07 -16.87 -16.92
CA SER A 247 4.97 -16.30 -15.91
C SER A 247 4.35 -16.27 -14.51
N ILE A 248 3.04 -16.04 -14.41
CA ILE A 248 2.29 -16.14 -13.14
C ILE A 248 2.36 -17.57 -12.61
N ASN A 249 2.06 -18.57 -13.45
CA ASN A 249 2.11 -19.99 -13.05
C ASN A 249 3.51 -20.42 -12.61
N ILE A 250 4.56 -20.00 -13.32
CA ILE A 250 5.95 -20.26 -12.94
C ILE A 250 6.22 -19.60 -11.57
N SER A 251 5.81 -18.36 -11.36
CA SER A 251 6.03 -17.68 -10.08
C SER A 251 5.42 -18.46 -8.91
N PHE A 252 4.20 -18.97 -9.05
CA PHE A 252 3.57 -19.82 -8.03
C PHE A 252 4.28 -21.16 -7.82
N SER A 253 4.83 -21.78 -8.86
CA SER A 253 5.56 -23.05 -8.71
C SER A 253 6.94 -22.85 -8.07
N LEU A 254 7.57 -21.69 -8.25
CA LEU A 254 8.83 -21.32 -7.61
C LEU A 254 8.68 -21.01 -6.13
N PHE A 255 7.51 -20.49 -5.72
CA PHE A 255 7.31 -19.99 -4.37
C PHE A 255 7.67 -20.97 -3.24
N PRO A 256 7.19 -22.23 -3.23
CA PRO A 256 7.56 -23.19 -2.19
C PRO A 256 9.05 -23.55 -2.19
N LEU A 257 9.75 -23.37 -3.32
CA LEU A 257 11.16 -23.71 -3.45
C LEU A 257 12.06 -22.68 -2.76
N TYR A 258 11.63 -21.44 -2.57
CA TYR A 258 12.49 -20.34 -2.12
C TYR A 258 12.12 -19.77 -0.75
N LEU A 259 11.36 -20.50 0.07
CA LEU A 259 10.93 -20.05 1.41
C LEU A 259 12.09 -19.67 2.34
N ASP A 260 13.24 -20.33 2.19
CA ASP A 260 14.45 -20.05 2.98
C ASP A 260 15.16 -18.75 2.55
N ASP A 261 14.82 -18.19 1.38
CA ASP A 261 15.36 -16.92 0.89
C ASP A 261 14.34 -15.79 1.08
N ALA A 262 14.57 -14.96 2.11
CA ALA A 262 13.64 -13.90 2.47
C ALA A 262 13.52 -12.81 1.39
N THR A 263 14.59 -12.48 0.66
CA THR A 263 14.56 -11.44 -0.39
C THR A 263 13.73 -11.89 -1.59
N LEU A 264 13.92 -13.13 -2.02
CA LEU A 264 13.17 -13.68 -3.15
C LEU A 264 11.72 -13.96 -2.78
N THR A 265 11.48 -14.46 -1.56
CA THR A 265 10.13 -14.66 -1.02
C THR A 265 9.38 -13.33 -0.95
N GLU A 266 10.01 -12.25 -0.48
CA GLU A 266 9.42 -10.90 -0.48
C GLU A 266 9.06 -10.47 -1.91
N SER A 267 9.95 -10.70 -2.87
CA SER A 267 9.74 -10.33 -4.29
C SER A 267 8.57 -11.09 -4.91
N LEU A 268 8.45 -12.39 -4.64
CA LEU A 268 7.34 -13.23 -5.10
C LEU A 268 6.00 -12.81 -4.49
N LEU A 269 5.96 -12.61 -3.16
CA LEU A 269 4.74 -12.15 -2.49
C LEU A 269 4.31 -10.76 -2.97
N SER A 270 5.27 -9.86 -3.18
CA SER A 270 5.00 -8.53 -3.75
C SER A 270 4.38 -8.63 -5.14
N PHE A 271 4.91 -9.51 -6.00
CA PHE A 271 4.31 -9.78 -7.30
C PHE A 271 2.90 -10.38 -7.18
N PHE A 272 2.67 -11.33 -6.27
CA PHE A 272 1.35 -11.92 -6.03
C PHE A 272 0.32 -10.89 -5.57
N LEU A 273 0.71 -9.97 -4.69
CA LEU A 273 -0.16 -8.87 -4.26
C LEU A 273 -0.56 -7.98 -5.44
N ILE A 274 0.39 -7.62 -6.30
CA ILE A 274 0.11 -6.79 -7.49
C ILE A 274 -0.88 -7.49 -8.43
N ILE A 275 -0.68 -8.79 -8.72
CA ILE A 275 -1.60 -9.51 -9.62
C ILE A 275 -2.98 -9.71 -8.99
N PHE A 276 -3.08 -9.93 -7.68
CA PHE A 276 -4.38 -10.05 -7.01
C PHE A 276 -5.12 -8.71 -6.97
N ASP A 277 -4.42 -7.60 -6.73
CA ASP A 277 -5.03 -6.27 -6.73
C ASP A 277 -5.54 -5.87 -8.12
N VAL A 278 -4.74 -6.10 -9.16
CA VAL A 278 -5.03 -5.61 -10.52
C VAL A 278 -5.81 -6.61 -11.37
N LEU A 279 -5.46 -7.89 -11.32
CA LEU A 279 -5.86 -8.92 -12.30
C LEU A 279 -6.78 -10.02 -11.76
N LYS A 280 -7.23 -9.97 -10.50
CA LYS A 280 -8.10 -11.01 -9.92
C LYS A 280 -9.32 -11.35 -10.77
N ALA A 281 -9.93 -10.34 -11.41
CA ALA A 281 -11.10 -10.53 -12.25
C ALA A 281 -10.78 -11.33 -13.52
N GLN A 282 -9.59 -11.11 -14.10
CA GLN A 282 -9.11 -11.81 -15.29
C GLN A 282 -8.62 -13.23 -14.98
N MET A 283 -8.02 -13.42 -13.80
CA MET A 283 -7.54 -14.73 -13.34
C MET A 283 -8.69 -15.70 -13.07
N GLY A 284 -9.84 -15.19 -12.68
CA GLY A 284 -11.03 -15.97 -12.36
C GLY A 284 -11.05 -16.42 -10.91
N HIS A 285 -12.25 -16.46 -10.35
CA HIS A 285 -12.49 -16.65 -8.93
C HIS A 285 -11.86 -17.94 -8.37
N GLU A 286 -12.13 -19.08 -9.01
CA GLU A 286 -11.64 -20.40 -8.58
C GLU A 286 -10.10 -20.47 -8.57
N TYR A 287 -9.45 -19.86 -9.58
CA TYR A 287 -8.00 -19.83 -9.65
C TYR A 287 -7.39 -18.99 -8.52
N VAL A 288 -7.97 -17.82 -8.24
CA VAL A 288 -7.50 -16.93 -7.17
C VAL A 288 -7.67 -17.60 -5.80
N GLU A 289 -8.84 -18.21 -5.55
CA GLU A 289 -9.13 -18.94 -4.32
C GLU A 289 -8.14 -20.10 -4.10
N LYS A 290 -7.89 -20.91 -5.13
CA LYS A 290 -6.94 -22.03 -5.07
C LYS A 290 -5.50 -21.54 -4.87
N SER A 291 -5.11 -20.46 -5.55
CA SER A 291 -3.77 -19.87 -5.43
C SER A 291 -3.52 -19.39 -4.00
N ILE A 292 -4.49 -18.71 -3.40
CA ILE A 292 -4.43 -18.27 -2.00
C ILE A 292 -4.38 -19.47 -1.06
N GLN A 293 -5.22 -20.49 -1.27
CA GLN A 293 -5.17 -21.70 -0.45
C GLN A 293 -3.78 -22.36 -0.47
N ASN A 294 -3.14 -22.43 -1.64
CA ASN A 294 -1.80 -22.97 -1.79
C ASN A 294 -0.74 -22.08 -1.10
N LEU A 295 -0.85 -20.76 -1.20
CA LEU A 295 0.06 -19.84 -0.49
C LEU A 295 -0.06 -20.00 1.02
N LEU A 296 -1.29 -20.08 1.54
CA LEU A 296 -1.56 -20.22 2.96
C LEU A 296 -1.12 -21.58 3.52
N SER A 297 -1.21 -22.66 2.73
CA SER A 297 -0.75 -23.99 3.19
C SER A 297 0.76 -24.09 3.34
N VAL A 298 1.52 -23.18 2.72
CA VAL A 298 2.98 -23.16 2.78
C VAL A 298 3.49 -22.39 4.01
N PHE A 299 2.79 -21.34 4.45
CA PHE A 299 3.14 -20.60 5.67
C PHE A 299 2.58 -21.29 6.92
N ASN A 300 3.34 -22.23 7.47
CA ASN A 300 3.06 -22.83 8.77
C ASN A 300 3.77 -22.08 9.92
N GLN A 301 3.45 -22.46 11.17
CA GLN A 301 4.02 -21.84 12.38
C GLN A 301 5.55 -21.91 12.42
N GLU A 302 6.14 -23.04 12.03
CA GLU A 302 7.60 -23.24 12.06
C GLU A 302 8.31 -22.32 11.07
N GLN A 303 7.76 -22.15 9.86
CA GLN A 303 8.30 -21.26 8.84
C GLN A 303 8.21 -19.79 9.27
N LEU A 304 7.08 -19.36 9.83
CA LEU A 304 6.93 -17.99 10.33
C LEU A 304 7.90 -17.70 11.48
N ASN A 305 8.06 -18.65 12.41
CA ASN A 305 9.01 -18.51 13.51
C ASN A 305 10.46 -18.45 13.01
N HIS A 306 10.81 -19.27 12.02
CA HIS A 306 12.13 -19.24 11.40
C HIS A 306 12.38 -17.88 10.74
N ILE A 307 11.47 -17.41 9.87
CA ILE A 307 11.60 -16.12 9.18
C ILE A 307 11.75 -14.95 10.17
N LEU A 308 11.01 -14.97 11.28
CA LEU A 308 11.05 -13.92 12.31
C LEU A 308 12.30 -13.99 13.21
N SER A 309 13.01 -15.12 13.23
CA SER A 309 14.20 -15.33 14.07
C SER A 309 15.51 -15.08 13.31
N THR A 310 15.53 -15.23 11.99
CA THR A 310 16.77 -15.31 11.21
C THR A 310 17.21 -13.98 10.59
N ASP A 311 16.30 -13.01 10.41
CA ASP A 311 16.63 -11.79 9.65
C ASP A 311 15.77 -10.57 10.08
N GLU A 312 16.39 -9.60 10.75
CA GLU A 312 15.70 -8.40 11.27
C GLU A 312 15.12 -7.50 10.17
N GLY A 313 15.54 -7.65 8.90
CA GLY A 313 15.09 -6.81 7.79
C GLY A 313 14.17 -7.53 6.82
N SER A 314 14.73 -8.42 6.00
CA SER A 314 13.98 -9.06 4.91
C SER A 314 12.91 -10.03 5.42
N GLY A 315 13.16 -10.70 6.55
CA GLY A 315 12.18 -11.58 7.17
C GLY A 315 10.91 -10.83 7.62
N LEU A 316 11.06 -9.63 8.19
CA LEU A 316 9.91 -8.79 8.54
C LEU A 316 9.10 -8.40 7.29
N LYS A 317 9.76 -8.03 6.19
CA LYS A 317 9.04 -7.68 4.96
C LYS A 317 8.26 -8.86 4.36
N VAL A 318 8.80 -10.08 4.44
CA VAL A 318 8.06 -11.29 4.04
C VAL A 318 6.76 -11.42 4.84
N VAL A 319 6.84 -11.28 6.17
CA VAL A 319 5.66 -11.35 7.05
C VAL A 319 4.70 -10.20 6.78
N GLU A 320 5.19 -9.00 6.52
CA GLU A 320 4.37 -7.86 6.12
C GLU A 320 3.57 -8.17 4.84
N LYS A 321 4.23 -8.67 3.79
CA LYS A 321 3.58 -9.03 2.52
C LYS A 321 2.57 -10.16 2.71
N PHE A 322 2.90 -11.13 3.56
CA PHE A 322 1.98 -12.19 3.91
C PHE A 322 0.72 -11.66 4.64
N LEU A 323 0.89 -10.75 5.60
CA LEU A 323 -0.23 -10.06 6.26
C LEU A 323 -1.08 -9.26 5.27
N GLN A 324 -0.46 -8.62 4.26
CA GLN A 324 -1.18 -7.93 3.18
C GLN A 324 -2.02 -8.91 2.32
N ILE A 325 -1.54 -10.13 2.07
CA ILE A 325 -2.33 -11.16 1.37
C ILE A 325 -3.52 -11.59 2.22
N LEU A 326 -3.33 -11.78 3.53
CA LEU A 326 -4.43 -12.06 4.45
C LEU A 326 -5.44 -10.89 4.49
N GLN A 327 -4.97 -9.65 4.41
CA GLN A 327 -5.86 -8.48 4.31
C GLN A 327 -6.69 -8.51 3.03
N PHE A 328 -6.09 -8.87 1.90
CA PHE A 328 -6.81 -9.09 0.65
C PHE A 328 -7.92 -10.13 0.84
N VAL A 329 -7.60 -11.28 1.43
CA VAL A 329 -8.56 -12.38 1.67
C VAL A 329 -9.75 -11.95 2.51
N VAL A 330 -9.54 -11.23 3.61
CA VAL A 330 -10.63 -10.85 4.51
C VAL A 330 -11.46 -9.67 4.00
N LYS A 331 -10.95 -8.92 3.01
CA LYS A 331 -11.68 -7.84 2.32
C LYS A 331 -12.58 -8.36 1.20
N GLU A 332 -12.31 -9.56 0.68
CA GLU A 332 -13.12 -10.12 -0.39
C GLU A 332 -14.55 -10.43 0.11
N PRO A 333 -15.60 -9.87 -0.54
CA PRO A 333 -16.97 -10.05 -0.09
C PRO A 333 -17.54 -11.44 -0.39
N ASP A 334 -16.87 -12.22 -1.26
CA ASP A 334 -17.35 -13.53 -1.68
C ASP A 334 -17.34 -14.54 -0.52
N SER A 335 -18.42 -15.32 -0.44
CA SER A 335 -18.60 -16.37 0.55
C SER A 335 -17.52 -17.45 0.54
N SER A 336 -16.90 -17.74 -0.60
CA SER A 336 -15.82 -18.73 -0.70
C SER A 336 -14.59 -18.31 0.12
N PHE A 337 -14.29 -17.01 0.17
CA PHE A 337 -13.15 -16.47 0.93
C PHE A 337 -13.39 -16.47 2.44
N ARG A 338 -14.65 -16.48 2.88
CA ARG A 338 -14.99 -16.55 4.32
C ARG A 338 -14.45 -17.80 5.00
N LYS A 339 -14.20 -18.88 4.25
CA LYS A 339 -13.61 -20.13 4.78
C LYS A 339 -12.19 -19.93 5.31
N PHE A 340 -11.49 -18.88 4.89
CA PHE A 340 -10.12 -18.57 5.32
C PHE A 340 -10.05 -17.74 6.60
N ILE A 341 -11.17 -17.18 7.08
CA ILE A 341 -11.20 -16.34 8.29
C ILE A 341 -10.66 -17.08 9.53
N PRO A 342 -11.10 -18.33 9.84
CA PRO A 342 -10.59 -19.02 11.03
C PRO A 342 -9.07 -19.23 10.99
N LEU A 343 -8.54 -19.63 9.82
CA LEU A 343 -7.11 -19.81 9.60
C LEU A 343 -6.35 -18.49 9.76
N THR A 344 -6.89 -17.41 9.18
CA THR A 344 -6.31 -16.06 9.28
C THR A 344 -6.21 -15.62 10.74
N LEU A 345 -7.29 -15.76 11.51
CA LEU A 345 -7.35 -15.36 12.91
C LEU A 345 -6.42 -16.21 13.77
N SER A 346 -6.40 -17.53 13.60
CA SER A 346 -5.50 -18.42 14.36
C SER A 346 -4.04 -18.07 14.06
N LEU A 347 -3.67 -17.93 12.79
CA LEU A 347 -2.30 -17.57 12.43
C LEU A 347 -1.89 -16.20 13.01
N CYS A 348 -2.79 -15.22 12.95
CA CYS A 348 -2.48 -13.89 13.48
C CYS A 348 -2.41 -13.87 15.01
N LEU A 349 -3.41 -14.41 15.71
CA LEU A 349 -3.54 -14.31 17.16
C LEU A 349 -2.62 -15.30 17.89
N ASP A 350 -2.42 -16.50 17.35
CA ASP A 350 -1.66 -17.57 18.01
C ASP A 350 -0.17 -17.55 17.64
N HIS A 351 0.19 -17.05 16.45
CA HIS A 351 1.58 -17.15 15.97
C HIS A 351 2.25 -15.77 15.78
N ILE A 352 1.57 -14.80 15.16
CA ILE A 352 2.21 -13.50 14.86
C ILE A 352 2.11 -12.53 16.05
N CYS A 353 0.94 -12.41 16.68
CA CYS A 353 0.71 -11.48 17.79
C CYS A 353 1.72 -11.64 18.94
N PRO A 354 1.99 -12.85 19.46
CA PRO A 354 2.94 -13.02 20.57
C PRO A 354 4.37 -12.58 20.24
N LEU A 355 4.75 -12.59 18.96
CA LEU A 355 6.10 -12.24 18.52
C LEU A 355 6.28 -10.75 18.23
N VAL A 356 5.17 -10.04 18.00
CA VAL A 356 5.17 -8.64 17.51
C VAL A 356 4.69 -7.65 18.57
N ILE A 357 3.66 -8.00 19.35
CA ILE A 357 2.99 -7.06 20.27
C ILE A 357 3.97 -6.55 21.34
N ASP A 358 4.74 -7.45 21.96
CA ASP A 358 5.62 -7.07 23.09
C ASP A 358 6.93 -6.40 22.65
N LYS A 359 7.24 -6.40 21.35
CA LYS A 359 8.42 -5.70 20.82
C LYS A 359 8.11 -4.21 20.67
N PRO A 360 8.86 -3.28 21.30
CA PRO A 360 8.50 -1.87 21.33
C PRO A 360 8.44 -1.22 19.93
N SER A 361 9.34 -1.58 19.02
CA SER A 361 9.49 -0.97 17.68
C SER A 361 9.48 -2.02 16.57
N SER A 362 8.32 -2.61 16.28
CA SER A 362 8.16 -3.55 15.16
C SER A 362 7.30 -2.94 14.05
N ASP A 363 7.88 -2.85 12.86
CA ASP A 363 7.18 -2.39 11.64
C ASP A 363 5.97 -3.25 11.27
N LEU A 364 5.87 -4.45 11.85
CA LEU A 364 4.76 -5.39 11.67
C LEU A 364 3.49 -5.01 12.44
N LYS A 365 3.56 -4.14 13.45
CA LYS A 365 2.37 -3.78 14.26
C LYS A 365 1.28 -3.16 13.41
N THR A 366 1.62 -2.20 12.55
CA THR A 366 0.65 -1.47 11.72
C THR A 366 -0.08 -2.41 10.73
N PRO A 367 0.62 -3.26 9.95
CA PRO A 367 -0.01 -4.29 9.12
C PRO A 367 -0.84 -5.32 9.89
N LEU A 368 -0.36 -5.75 11.07
CA LEU A 368 -1.05 -6.73 11.91
C LEU A 368 -2.38 -6.18 12.43
N TYR A 369 -2.38 -4.99 13.02
CA TYR A 369 -3.60 -4.37 13.52
C TYR A 369 -4.56 -3.96 12.40
N SER A 370 -4.03 -3.55 11.24
CA SER A 370 -4.84 -3.39 10.03
C SER A 370 -5.57 -4.67 9.66
N LEU A 371 -4.88 -5.82 9.68
CA LEU A 371 -5.51 -7.11 9.38
C LEU A 371 -6.63 -7.45 10.38
N LEU A 372 -6.35 -7.35 11.69
CA LEU A 372 -7.36 -7.61 12.72
C LEU A 372 -8.59 -6.72 12.56
N PHE A 373 -8.37 -5.42 12.29
CA PHE A 373 -9.45 -4.47 12.01
C PHE A 373 -10.24 -4.88 10.76
N GLU A 374 -9.59 -5.15 9.64
CA GLU A 374 -10.23 -5.49 8.37
C GLU A 374 -11.01 -6.80 8.45
N THR A 375 -10.51 -7.79 9.22
CA THR A 375 -11.24 -9.02 9.50
C THR A 375 -12.56 -8.72 10.21
N LEU A 376 -12.54 -7.92 11.29
CA LEU A 376 -13.76 -7.53 12.00
C LEU A 376 -14.68 -6.66 11.14
N PHE A 377 -14.13 -5.66 10.46
CA PHE A 377 -14.89 -4.64 9.74
C PHE A 377 -15.65 -5.19 8.54
N ASN A 378 -15.05 -6.14 7.81
CA ASN A 378 -15.64 -6.73 6.60
C ASN A 378 -16.43 -8.01 6.90
N ASN A 379 -16.07 -8.75 7.96
CA ASN A 379 -16.67 -10.05 8.27
C ASN A 379 -17.48 -10.04 9.56
N TRP A 380 -18.14 -8.92 9.87
CA TRP A 380 -18.90 -8.75 11.11
C TRP A 380 -19.90 -9.88 11.39
N GLN A 381 -20.56 -10.41 10.35
CA GLN A 381 -21.53 -11.50 10.47
C GLN A 381 -20.92 -12.84 10.91
N TYR A 382 -19.61 -13.04 10.70
CA TYR A 382 -18.89 -14.20 11.21
C TYR A 382 -18.88 -14.21 12.74
N PHE A 383 -18.63 -13.05 13.35
CA PHE A 383 -18.61 -12.88 14.81
C PHE A 383 -20.02 -12.72 15.40
N PHE A 384 -20.90 -11.99 14.71
CA PHE A 384 -22.23 -11.65 15.19
C PHE A 384 -23.30 -11.97 14.13
N LYS A 385 -23.86 -13.19 14.17
CA LYS A 385 -24.99 -13.57 13.30
C LYS A 385 -26.21 -12.67 13.55
N SER A 386 -26.86 -12.22 12.47
CA SER A 386 -28.06 -11.39 12.53
C SER A 386 -29.20 -12.09 13.27
N SER A 387 -30.04 -11.31 13.95
CA SER A 387 -31.20 -11.79 14.71
C SER A 387 -32.20 -12.56 13.83
N VAL A 388 -32.34 -12.20 12.55
CA VAL A 388 -33.23 -12.88 11.59
C VAL A 388 -32.74 -14.29 11.24
N VAL A 389 -31.43 -14.47 11.01
CA VAL A 389 -30.83 -15.80 10.79
C VAL A 389 -30.92 -16.65 12.07
N ARG A 390 -30.89 -16.00 13.24
CA ARG A 390 -31.09 -16.65 14.54
C ARG A 390 -32.50 -17.26 14.67
N CYS A 391 -33.54 -16.58 14.19
CA CYS A 391 -34.90 -17.12 14.19
C CYS A 391 -35.09 -18.26 13.18
N LEU A 392 -34.51 -18.17 11.99
CA LEU A 392 -34.64 -19.21 10.95
C LEU A 392 -33.79 -20.47 11.24
N ALA A 393 -32.62 -20.32 11.86
CA ALA A 393 -31.77 -21.46 12.23
C ALA A 393 -32.34 -22.29 13.39
N VAL A 394 -33.15 -21.68 14.26
CA VAL A 394 -33.89 -22.39 15.31
C VAL A 394 -35.04 -23.23 14.70
N ALA A 395 -35.57 -22.83 13.55
CA ALA A 395 -36.64 -23.54 12.84
C ALA A 395 -36.13 -24.66 11.91
N GLY A 396 -34.84 -24.69 11.55
CA GLY A 396 -34.24 -25.68 10.65
C GLY A 396 -33.32 -26.66 11.40
N HIS A 397 -33.73 -27.92 11.50
CA HIS A 397 -32.94 -29.01 12.08
C HIS A 397 -31.59 -29.20 11.36
N SER A 398 -30.52 -28.62 11.89
CA SER A 398 -29.14 -29.05 11.63
C SER A 398 -28.41 -29.15 12.97
N LYS A 399 -28.22 -30.39 13.44
CA LYS A 399 -27.48 -30.75 14.65
C LYS A 399 -25.96 -30.73 14.40
N ILE A 400 -25.44 -29.60 13.94
CA ILE A 400 -24.05 -29.23 14.25
C ILE A 400 -24.16 -28.34 15.48
N ASN A 401 -23.34 -28.56 16.52
CA ASN A 401 -23.35 -27.78 17.77
C ASN A 401 -23.11 -26.28 17.48
N ASN A 402 -24.18 -25.58 17.11
CA ASN A 402 -24.15 -24.16 16.79
C ASN A 402 -23.83 -23.30 18.02
N ASN A 403 -23.94 -23.86 19.23
CA ASN A 403 -23.54 -23.21 20.47
C ASN A 403 -22.02 -23.17 20.62
N ASP A 404 -21.31 -24.28 20.40
CA ASP A 404 -19.84 -24.35 20.52
C ASP A 404 -19.14 -23.40 19.54
N LEU A 405 -19.59 -23.36 18.28
CA LEU A 405 -19.08 -22.43 17.25
C LEU A 405 -19.37 -20.95 17.59
N LYS A 406 -20.50 -20.68 18.25
CA LYS A 406 -20.88 -19.33 18.67
C LYS A 406 -20.00 -18.86 19.82
N ASP A 407 -19.67 -19.75 20.75
CA ASP A 407 -18.81 -19.45 21.88
C ASP A 407 -17.35 -19.29 21.43
N GLN A 408 -16.88 -20.11 20.48
CA GLN A 408 -15.56 -19.93 19.85
C GLN A 408 -15.43 -18.59 19.10
N ASN A 409 -16.43 -18.18 18.32
CA ASN A 409 -16.36 -16.91 17.59
C ASN A 409 -16.39 -15.69 18.53
N LYS A 410 -17.11 -15.80 19.66
CA LYS A 410 -17.08 -14.77 20.72
C LYS A 410 -15.70 -14.69 21.38
N GLU A 411 -15.09 -15.84 21.66
CA GLU A 411 -13.73 -15.89 22.22
C GLU A 411 -12.71 -15.26 21.27
N LEU A 412 -12.78 -15.58 19.97
CA LEU A 412 -11.93 -14.95 18.97
C LEU A 412 -12.12 -13.43 18.92
N PHE A 413 -13.37 -12.95 18.97
CA PHE A 413 -13.64 -11.52 19.06
C PHE A 413 -13.01 -10.89 20.31
N HIS A 414 -13.13 -11.54 21.46
CA HIS A 414 -12.54 -11.07 22.72
C HIS A 414 -11.01 -10.95 22.60
N ARG A 415 -10.33 -11.98 22.09
CA ARG A 415 -8.88 -11.97 21.87
C ARG A 415 -8.42 -10.86 20.92
N VAL A 416 -9.19 -10.57 19.87
CA VAL A 416 -8.89 -9.42 18.98
C VAL A 416 -9.02 -8.09 19.74
N MET A 417 -10.07 -7.94 20.56
CA MET A 417 -10.26 -6.74 21.37
C MET A 417 -9.19 -6.60 22.45
N GLU A 418 -8.76 -7.68 23.10
CA GLU A 418 -7.63 -7.68 24.02
C GLU A 418 -6.35 -7.21 23.33
N ALA A 419 -6.09 -7.66 22.09
CA ALA A 419 -4.95 -7.20 21.31
C ALA A 419 -4.99 -5.68 21.04
N PHE A 420 -6.18 -5.12 20.75
CA PHE A 420 -6.38 -3.66 20.66
C PHE A 420 -6.17 -2.98 22.01
N GLY A 421 -6.72 -3.50 23.10
CA GLY A 421 -6.55 -2.95 24.44
C GLY A 421 -5.07 -2.87 24.86
N ARG A 422 -4.31 -3.94 24.60
CA ARG A 422 -2.85 -3.97 24.84
C ARG A 422 -2.10 -2.92 24.03
N SER A 423 -2.55 -2.61 22.82
CA SER A 423 -1.90 -1.58 21.98
C SER A 423 -1.93 -0.20 22.61
N PHE A 424 -2.96 0.13 23.41
CA PHE A 424 -3.07 1.41 24.10
C PHE A 424 -2.17 1.54 25.33
N LEU A 425 -1.56 0.44 25.76
CA LEU A 425 -0.55 0.44 26.82
C LEU A 425 0.87 0.66 26.27
N GLN A 426 1.03 0.70 24.94
CA GLN A 426 2.32 0.83 24.28
C GLN A 426 2.67 2.31 24.02
N PRO A 427 3.97 2.66 23.92
CA PRO A 427 4.41 4.03 23.67
C PRO A 427 4.30 4.48 22.20
N ASP A 428 3.97 3.57 21.27
CA ASP A 428 3.92 3.88 19.85
C ASP A 428 2.63 4.65 19.49
N ILE A 429 2.79 5.96 19.31
CA ILE A 429 1.69 6.87 18.95
C ILE A 429 1.01 6.52 17.63
N SER A 430 1.72 5.95 16.66
CA SER A 430 1.16 5.64 15.35
C SER A 430 0.19 4.48 15.45
N VAL A 431 0.60 3.42 16.16
CA VAL A 431 -0.23 2.24 16.44
C VAL A 431 -1.41 2.61 17.34
N PHE A 432 -1.16 3.43 18.38
CA PHE A 432 -2.23 3.94 19.24
C PHE A 432 -3.30 4.68 18.43
N LYS A 433 -2.87 5.65 17.60
CA LYS A 433 -3.79 6.44 16.76
C LYS A 433 -4.57 5.56 15.80
N GLN A 434 -3.89 4.64 15.11
CA GLN A 434 -4.51 3.71 14.16
C GLN A 434 -5.62 2.90 14.85
N ASN A 435 -5.32 2.29 16.00
CA ASN A 435 -6.26 1.42 16.69
C ASN A 435 -7.44 2.17 17.31
N LEU A 436 -7.21 3.38 17.79
CA LEU A 436 -8.28 4.25 18.26
C LEU A 436 -9.26 4.61 17.11
N LEU A 437 -8.71 5.01 15.96
CA LEU A 437 -9.53 5.30 14.77
C LEU A 437 -10.26 4.04 14.26
N ASN A 438 -9.64 2.86 14.37
CA ASN A 438 -10.25 1.59 14.00
C ASN A 438 -11.45 1.25 14.89
N LEU A 439 -11.35 1.45 16.21
CA LEU A 439 -12.49 1.29 17.13
C LEU A 439 -13.63 2.24 16.79
N GLU A 440 -13.33 3.51 16.52
CA GLU A 440 -14.35 4.48 16.14
C GLU A 440 -15.02 4.12 14.81
N LYS A 441 -14.26 3.64 13.82
CA LYS A 441 -14.84 3.12 12.56
C LYS A 441 -15.74 1.91 12.79
N LEU A 442 -15.33 0.97 13.65
CA LEU A 442 -16.15 -0.18 14.03
C LEU A 442 -17.42 0.26 14.76
N HIS A 443 -17.33 1.23 15.67
CA HIS A 443 -18.50 1.79 16.33
C HIS A 443 -19.44 2.47 15.33
N ASN A 444 -18.93 3.35 14.49
CA ASN A 444 -19.73 4.10 13.52
C ASN A 444 -20.50 3.19 12.55
N LYS A 445 -19.88 2.11 12.06
CA LYS A 445 -20.52 1.18 11.12
C LYS A 445 -21.35 0.09 11.80
N TRP A 446 -20.83 -0.50 12.88
CA TRP A 446 -21.39 -1.73 13.47
C TRP A 446 -21.96 -1.55 14.88
N LYS A 447 -21.93 -0.34 15.42
CA LYS A 447 -22.36 -0.03 16.78
C LYS A 447 -21.64 -0.91 17.81
N LEU A 448 -20.32 -1.02 17.66
CA LEU A 448 -19.43 -1.84 18.50
C LEU A 448 -19.72 -1.66 20.00
N TYR A 449 -19.69 -0.41 20.47
CA TYR A 449 -19.91 -0.09 21.90
C TYR A 449 -21.30 -0.48 22.43
N GLU A 450 -22.31 -0.65 21.56
CA GLU A 450 -23.65 -1.09 21.94
C GLU A 450 -23.79 -2.62 21.98
N LYS A 451 -22.74 -3.37 21.62
CA LYS A 451 -22.78 -4.84 21.66
C LYS A 451 -22.60 -5.35 23.08
N GLU A 452 -23.51 -6.24 23.49
CA GLU A 452 -23.51 -6.94 24.78
C GLU A 452 -22.11 -7.48 25.17
N VAL A 453 -21.43 -8.18 24.25
CA VAL A 453 -20.08 -8.70 24.50
C VAL A 453 -19.07 -7.60 24.88
N PHE A 454 -19.17 -6.43 24.24
CA PHE A 454 -18.30 -5.29 24.55
C PHE A 454 -18.70 -4.60 25.86
N MET A 455 -20.01 -4.38 26.06
CA MET A 455 -20.58 -3.76 27.25
C MET A 455 -20.26 -4.53 28.53
N GLU A 456 -20.40 -5.86 28.51
CA GLU A 456 -20.26 -6.67 29.73
C GLU A 456 -18.80 -6.91 30.12
N SER A 457 -17.89 -7.05 29.14
CA SER A 457 -16.54 -7.55 29.40
C SER A 457 -15.41 -6.56 29.12
N LEU A 458 -15.60 -5.58 28.23
CA LEU A 458 -14.51 -4.77 27.69
C LEU A 458 -14.62 -3.28 28.00
N ILE A 459 -15.83 -2.70 28.01
CA ILE A 459 -16.01 -1.23 28.07
C ILE A 459 -15.30 -0.58 29.26
N THR A 460 -15.39 -1.17 30.45
CA THR A 460 -14.72 -0.70 31.67
C THR A 460 -13.21 -0.68 31.53
N GLN A 461 -12.64 -1.70 30.88
CA GLN A 461 -11.18 -1.82 30.70
C GLN A 461 -10.68 -0.75 29.71
N PHE A 462 -11.36 -0.59 28.58
CA PHE A 462 -11.02 0.43 27.58
C PHE A 462 -11.16 1.84 28.14
N LEU A 463 -12.27 2.16 28.82
CA LEU A 463 -12.47 3.46 29.47
C LEU A 463 -11.37 3.75 30.50
N THR A 464 -10.99 2.75 31.31
CA THR A 464 -9.92 2.87 32.30
C THR A 464 -8.59 3.22 31.64
N VAL A 465 -8.19 2.48 30.60
CA VAL A 465 -6.91 2.70 29.90
C VAL A 465 -6.88 4.08 29.24
N LEU A 466 -7.95 4.47 28.54
CA LEU A 466 -8.01 5.77 27.86
C LEU A 466 -7.98 6.95 28.83
N LEU A 467 -8.70 6.87 29.97
CA LEU A 467 -8.63 7.89 31.02
C LEU A 467 -7.25 7.93 31.67
N GLN A 468 -6.63 6.78 31.92
CA GLN A 468 -5.26 6.74 32.43
C GLN A 468 -4.26 7.39 31.47
N VAL A 469 -4.40 7.18 30.15
CA VAL A 469 -3.56 7.84 29.14
C VAL A 469 -3.70 9.36 29.21
N LEU A 470 -4.92 9.88 29.35
CA LEU A 470 -5.19 11.32 29.53
C LEU A 470 -4.57 11.86 30.83
N ILE A 471 -4.65 11.10 31.93
CA ILE A 471 -4.09 11.48 33.24
C ILE A 471 -2.56 11.52 33.20
N HIS A 472 -1.91 10.52 32.60
CA HIS A 472 -0.46 10.45 32.53
C HIS A 472 0.13 11.35 31.42
N ARG A 473 -0.70 11.90 30.53
CA ARG A 473 -0.27 12.65 29.34
C ARG A 473 0.72 11.88 28.44
N SER A 474 0.59 10.55 28.38
CA SER A 474 1.49 9.73 27.55
C SER A 474 1.29 9.96 26.05
N HIS A 475 0.07 10.31 25.63
CA HIS A 475 -0.31 10.55 24.22
C HIS A 475 -1.10 11.85 24.04
N ASP A 476 -0.63 12.97 24.62
CA ASP A 476 -1.37 14.25 24.65
C ASP A 476 -1.67 14.82 23.23
N LEU A 477 -0.88 14.43 22.22
CA LEU A 477 -1.15 14.76 20.81
C LEU A 477 -2.45 14.15 20.26
N LEU A 478 -2.98 13.11 20.91
CA LEU A 478 -4.23 12.41 20.53
C LEU A 478 -5.36 12.69 21.52
N ARG A 479 -5.23 13.73 22.36
CA ARG A 479 -6.17 14.04 23.44
C ARG A 479 -7.61 14.15 22.94
N GLU A 480 -7.83 14.83 21.81
CA GLU A 480 -9.18 15.04 21.26
C GLU A 480 -9.80 13.74 20.77
N GLU A 481 -9.03 12.91 20.07
CA GLU A 481 -9.47 11.60 19.61
C GLU A 481 -9.78 10.68 20.79
N ILE A 482 -8.96 10.70 21.85
CA ILE A 482 -9.19 9.90 23.06
C ILE A 482 -10.46 10.33 23.77
N ILE A 483 -10.68 11.63 23.96
CA ILE A 483 -11.90 12.15 24.60
C ILE A 483 -13.13 11.80 23.75
N THR A 484 -13.03 11.85 22.42
CA THR A 484 -14.10 11.45 21.51
C THR A 484 -14.48 9.97 21.71
N ALA A 485 -13.50 9.08 21.80
CA ALA A 485 -13.76 7.66 22.06
C ALA A 485 -14.36 7.43 23.46
N VAL A 486 -13.85 8.09 24.49
CA VAL A 486 -14.40 8.03 25.86
C VAL A 486 -15.85 8.49 25.88
N TYR A 487 -16.17 9.60 25.21
CA TYR A 487 -17.54 10.09 25.08
C TYR A 487 -18.43 9.08 24.36
N ASN A 488 -18.00 8.55 23.20
CA ASN A 488 -18.81 7.59 22.45
C ASN A 488 -19.09 6.31 23.25
N MET A 489 -18.11 5.83 24.03
CA MET A 489 -18.31 4.71 24.97
C MET A 489 -19.28 5.09 26.10
N ALA A 490 -19.12 6.26 26.73
CA ALA A 490 -20.02 6.72 27.78
C ALA A 490 -21.45 6.96 27.28
N SER A 491 -21.61 7.40 26.04
CA SER A 491 -22.91 7.74 25.43
C SER A 491 -23.84 6.53 25.23
N VAL A 492 -23.30 5.31 25.28
CA VAL A 492 -24.10 4.08 25.21
C VAL A 492 -25.00 3.96 26.43
N ASP A 493 -24.47 4.27 27.62
CA ASP A 493 -25.23 4.34 28.86
C ASP A 493 -24.55 5.33 29.83
N PHE A 494 -24.96 6.60 29.76
CA PHE A 494 -24.44 7.64 30.64
C PHE A 494 -24.71 7.34 32.11
N ASN A 495 -25.82 6.66 32.45
CA ASN A 495 -26.13 6.35 33.83
C ASN A 495 -25.14 5.32 34.38
N ALA A 496 -24.87 4.25 33.62
CA ALA A 496 -23.85 3.27 33.98
C ALA A 496 -22.45 3.91 34.08
N PHE A 497 -22.14 4.85 33.18
CA PHE A 497 -20.88 5.60 33.20
C PHE A 497 -20.72 6.44 34.48
N PHE A 498 -21.67 7.33 34.78
CA PHE A 498 -21.55 8.28 35.90
C PHE A 498 -21.78 7.63 37.26
N SER A 499 -22.76 6.72 37.38
CA SER A 499 -23.12 6.13 38.68
C SER A 499 -22.32 4.87 39.01
N GLY A 500 -21.94 4.08 38.01
CA GLY A 500 -21.20 2.83 38.18
C GLY A 500 -19.71 3.01 37.92
N PHE A 501 -19.34 3.18 36.65
CA PHE A 501 -17.94 3.18 36.20
C PHE A 501 -17.10 4.26 36.91
N LEU A 502 -17.54 5.52 36.91
CA LEU A 502 -16.75 6.63 37.46
C LEU A 502 -16.46 6.43 38.96
N GLN A 503 -17.42 5.87 39.71
CA GLN A 503 -17.22 5.57 41.12
C GLN A 503 -16.17 4.46 41.32
N VAL A 504 -16.22 3.40 40.54
CA VAL A 504 -15.25 2.29 40.60
C VAL A 504 -13.87 2.74 40.11
N PHE A 505 -13.82 3.56 39.06
CA PHE A 505 -12.57 4.14 38.56
C PHE A 505 -11.92 5.00 39.65
N LEU A 506 -12.67 5.94 40.24
CA LEU A 506 -12.15 6.79 41.30
C LEU A 506 -11.76 6.02 42.56
N SER A 507 -12.47 4.95 42.94
CA SER A 507 -12.08 4.10 44.09
C SER A 507 -10.79 3.30 43.83
N GLY A 508 -10.52 2.93 42.58
CA GLY A 508 -9.28 2.28 42.16
C GLY A 508 -8.06 3.21 42.03
N MET A 509 -8.24 4.53 42.07
CA MET A 509 -7.11 5.47 41.91
C MET A 509 -6.25 5.60 43.18
N GLU A 510 -4.95 5.42 43.02
CA GLU A 510 -3.98 5.67 44.09
C GLU A 510 -3.64 7.17 44.23
N GLY A 511 -3.30 7.59 45.44
CA GLY A 511 -2.88 8.96 45.73
C GLY A 511 -4.02 9.97 45.83
N LEU A 512 -5.25 9.53 46.13
CA LEU A 512 -6.42 10.36 46.44
C LEU A 512 -7.03 9.96 47.79
N ASN A 513 -7.41 10.95 48.60
CA ASN A 513 -8.22 10.72 49.82
C ASN A 513 -9.72 10.71 49.50
N ASP A 514 -10.55 10.26 50.44
CA ASP A 514 -12.00 10.09 50.23
C ASP A 514 -12.70 11.40 49.88
N GLN A 515 -12.32 12.50 50.53
CA GLN A 515 -12.88 13.83 50.26
C GLN A 515 -12.57 14.32 48.84
N GLN A 516 -11.35 14.07 48.34
CA GLN A 516 -10.94 14.40 46.98
C GLN A 516 -11.69 13.55 45.95
N ARG A 517 -11.93 12.26 46.24
CA ARG A 517 -12.73 11.37 45.38
C ARG A 517 -14.16 11.86 45.27
N ASP A 518 -14.79 12.22 46.40
CA ASP A 518 -16.15 12.78 46.42
C ASP A 518 -16.23 14.13 45.68
N THR A 519 -15.22 14.99 45.87
CA THR A 519 -15.16 16.28 45.18
C THR A 519 -15.04 16.10 43.66
N LEU A 520 -14.16 15.20 43.19
CA LEU A 520 -14.00 14.89 41.77
C LEU A 520 -15.29 14.32 41.17
N LYS A 521 -15.95 13.40 41.90
CA LYS A 521 -17.22 12.79 41.47
C LYS A 521 -18.32 13.85 41.33
N ASN A 522 -18.52 14.68 42.34
CA ASN A 522 -19.57 15.70 42.34
C ASN A 522 -19.32 16.83 41.34
N ASN A 523 -18.05 17.11 41.03
CA ASN A 523 -17.66 18.11 40.05
C ASN A 523 -17.71 17.59 38.60
N PHE A 524 -17.75 16.28 38.36
CA PHE A 524 -17.98 15.75 37.02
C PHE A 524 -19.46 15.92 36.68
N LYS A 525 -19.78 16.92 35.85
CA LYS A 525 -21.16 17.16 35.44
C LYS A 525 -21.67 16.00 34.58
N CYS A 526 -22.91 15.57 34.81
CA CYS A 526 -23.59 14.54 34.01
C CYS A 526 -24.05 15.09 32.65
N ASP A 527 -23.10 15.64 31.89
CA ASP A 527 -23.33 16.28 30.60
C ASP A 527 -23.56 15.22 29.51
N SER A 528 -24.56 15.44 28.64
CA SER A 528 -24.91 14.52 27.55
C SER A 528 -24.48 15.00 26.16
N ASP A 529 -24.13 16.28 26.00
CA ASP A 529 -23.59 16.82 24.75
C ASP A 529 -22.06 16.78 24.73
N PHE A 530 -21.49 16.56 23.54
CA PHE A 530 -20.04 16.38 23.39
C PHE A 530 -19.20 17.58 23.85
N PRO A 531 -19.52 18.84 23.50
CA PRO A 531 -18.72 20.00 23.92
C PRO A 531 -18.61 20.15 25.44
N THR A 532 -19.73 20.02 26.17
CA THR A 532 -19.74 20.12 27.63
C THR A 532 -19.06 18.91 28.26
N PHE A 533 -19.32 17.69 27.77
CA PHE A 533 -18.63 16.48 28.24
C PHE A 533 -17.12 16.58 28.08
N LYS A 534 -16.63 17.09 26.94
CA LYS A 534 -15.20 17.33 26.68
C LYS A 534 -14.63 18.29 27.73
N SER A 535 -15.28 19.43 27.96
CA SER A 535 -14.84 20.41 28.95
C SER A 535 -14.85 19.84 30.38
N SER A 536 -15.87 19.06 30.74
CA SER A 536 -16.00 18.40 32.05
C SER A 536 -14.92 17.34 32.25
N THR A 537 -14.62 16.55 31.21
CA THR A 537 -13.53 15.57 31.20
C THR A 537 -12.18 16.27 31.34
N ASP A 538 -11.92 17.33 30.57
CA ASP A 538 -10.66 18.08 30.67
C ASP A 538 -10.44 18.65 32.07
N ARG A 539 -11.49 19.23 32.68
CA ARG A 539 -11.45 19.72 34.06
C ARG A 539 -11.16 18.58 35.05
N PHE A 540 -11.90 17.48 34.95
CA PHE A 540 -11.73 16.31 35.79
C PHE A 540 -10.29 15.77 35.75
N ILE A 541 -9.71 15.62 34.56
CA ILE A 541 -8.34 15.13 34.37
C ILE A 541 -7.32 16.10 35.00
N ASN A 542 -7.52 17.41 34.83
CA ASN A 542 -6.62 18.41 35.41
C ASN A 542 -6.71 18.44 36.95
N ASP A 543 -7.91 18.42 37.52
CA ASP A 543 -8.15 18.42 38.97
C ASP A 543 -7.57 17.16 39.62
N LEU A 544 -7.80 15.98 39.01
CA LEU A 544 -7.26 14.71 39.50
C LEU A 544 -5.74 14.73 39.55
N ARG A 545 -5.10 15.22 38.48
CA ARG A 545 -3.63 15.33 38.41
C ARG A 545 -3.10 16.30 39.46
N TYR A 546 -3.79 17.42 39.67
CA TYR A 546 -3.45 18.38 40.71
C TYR A 546 -3.49 17.74 42.10
N TYR A 547 -4.58 17.02 42.44
CA TYR A 547 -4.67 16.32 43.73
C TYR A 547 -3.57 15.28 43.94
N ARG A 548 -3.25 14.47 42.91
CA ARG A 548 -2.14 13.51 43.00
C ARG A 548 -0.80 14.21 43.24
N LEU A 549 -0.53 15.33 42.56
CA LEU A 549 0.70 16.10 42.74
C LEU A 549 0.81 16.67 44.16
N CYS A 550 -0.28 17.24 44.69
CA CYS A 550 -0.32 17.77 46.05
C CYS A 550 -0.03 16.68 47.10
N ASN A 551 -0.64 15.51 46.94
CA ASN A 551 -0.50 14.42 47.90
C ASN A 551 0.89 13.75 47.85
N VAL A 552 1.52 13.66 46.66
CA VAL A 552 2.91 13.19 46.54
C VAL A 552 3.88 14.15 47.23
N ASN A 553 3.68 15.46 47.07
CA ASN A 553 4.53 16.48 47.70
C ASN A 553 4.31 16.62 49.21
N GLN A 554 3.29 15.96 49.78
CA GLN A 554 2.97 15.97 51.21
C GLN A 554 3.46 14.72 51.96
N MET A 555 4.11 13.75 51.31
CA MET A 555 4.76 12.62 52.03
C MET A 555 5.97 13.13 52.85
N PRO A 556 6.05 12.86 54.17
CA PRO A 556 7.22 13.23 54.97
C PRO A 556 8.44 12.39 54.57
N LEU A 557 9.61 13.04 54.51
CA LEU A 557 10.93 12.40 54.60
C LEU A 557 11.05 11.67 55.95
N THR A 558 10.55 10.44 56.03
CA THR A 558 10.82 9.56 57.18
C THR A 558 11.15 8.17 56.69
N GLN A 559 12.44 7.94 56.40
CA GLN A 559 13.29 6.95 57.07
C GLN A 559 14.62 6.83 56.33
N GLY A 560 15.71 7.06 57.06
CA GLY A 560 17.07 6.97 56.54
C GLY A 560 18.08 7.66 57.45
N GLY A 561 18.01 7.37 58.76
CA GLY A 561 19.11 7.69 59.65
C GLY A 561 20.31 6.86 59.25
N MET A 562 21.35 7.50 58.72
CA MET A 562 22.71 6.99 58.79
C MET A 562 23.62 8.13 59.22
N SER A 563 24.20 7.92 60.40
CA SER A 563 25.28 8.66 61.00
C SER A 563 26.44 8.82 60.02
N PHE A 564 26.89 10.06 59.85
CA PHE A 564 28.20 10.34 59.29
C PHE A 564 29.28 9.90 60.28
N THR A 565 30.03 8.85 59.95
CA THR A 565 31.39 8.63 60.45
C THR A 565 32.28 8.28 59.27
N HIS A 566 33.17 9.21 58.90
CA HIS A 566 34.40 8.99 58.12
C HIS A 566 35.36 8.03 58.88
N PRO A 567 36.32 7.36 58.23
CA PRO A 567 36.93 7.63 56.90
C PRO A 567 36.55 6.65 55.79
#